data_AF-A0A370NRU6-F1
#
_entry.id   AF-A0A370NRU6-F1
#
_cell.length_a   1.000
_cell.length_b   1.000
_cell.length_c   1.000
_cell.angle_alpha   90.00
_cell.angle_beta   90.00
_cell.angle_gamma   90.00
#
_symmetry.space_group_name_H-M   'P 1'
#
loop_
_entity.id
_entity.type
_entity.pdbx_description
1 polymer ?
#
loop_
_entity_poly.entity_id
_entity_poly.type
_entity_poly.pdbx_seq_one_letter_code
_entity_poly.pdbx_strand_id
1 'polypeptide(L)'
;MHAAEKSPWKYLVLWLRLYFAIHYLASGLNFVIFNFVPDFSHAGRVGPYLHAMADIGFYQVIKYLEVVLGTMLLFNLAVPLALIVMAGISVTIIYLNLFISPAPRQLFTGLQELLLNGALLLAYGGYYANFCRVKTRPLWFWDGVSHASRAETRE
;
A
#
# COMPACT_ATOMS: atom_id res chain seq x y z
N MET A 1 -1.59 11.04 -24.35
CA MET A 1 -0.85 10.29 -23.31
C MET A 1 -0.30 9.00 -23.93
N HIS A 2 1.00 8.71 -23.83
CA HIS A 2 1.48 7.37 -24.17
C HIS A 2 1.00 6.44 -23.04
N ALA A 3 -0.13 5.77 -23.26
CA ALA A 3 -0.68 4.86 -22.26
C ALA A 3 0.37 3.79 -21.93
N ALA A 4 0.62 3.56 -20.64
CA ALA A 4 1.49 2.48 -20.18
C ALA A 4 1.08 1.10 -20.75
N GLU A 5 -0.15 0.97 -21.26
CA GLU A 5 -0.65 -0.20 -21.99
C GLU A 5 0.08 -0.54 -23.29
N LYS A 6 0.78 0.42 -23.91
CA LYS A 6 1.61 0.20 -25.11
C LYS A 6 3.03 -0.22 -24.75
N SER A 7 3.39 -0.16 -23.48
CA SER A 7 4.72 -0.49 -22.99
C SER A 7 4.84 -1.99 -22.68
N PRO A 8 5.97 -2.65 -23.02
CA PRO A 8 6.22 -4.03 -22.58
C PRO A 8 6.21 -4.16 -21.05
N TRP A 9 6.46 -3.05 -20.33
CA TRP A 9 6.43 -2.98 -18.86
C TRP A 9 5.04 -3.21 -18.26
N LYS A 10 3.96 -3.20 -19.05
CA LYS A 10 2.60 -3.43 -18.54
C LYS A 10 2.43 -4.76 -17.82
N TYR A 11 3.07 -5.82 -18.33
CA TYR A 11 2.99 -7.15 -17.73
C TYR A 11 3.75 -7.23 -16.42
N LEU A 12 4.90 -6.52 -16.33
CA LEU A 12 5.63 -6.39 -15.08
C LEU A 12 4.79 -5.64 -14.04
N VAL A 13 4.20 -4.50 -14.40
CA VAL A 13 3.34 -3.72 -13.48
C VAL A 13 2.12 -4.53 -13.04
N LEU A 14 1.49 -5.26 -13.96
CA LEU A 14 0.38 -6.15 -13.62
C LEU A 14 0.81 -7.23 -12.64
N TRP A 15 1.95 -7.89 -12.90
CA TRP A 15 2.49 -8.91 -12.02
C TRP A 15 2.81 -8.34 -10.63
N LEU A 16 3.50 -7.20 -10.57
CA LEU A 16 3.83 -6.52 -9.31
C LEU A 16 2.56 -6.18 -8.52
N ARG A 17 1.52 -5.68 -9.21
CA ARG A 17 0.25 -5.34 -8.57
C ARG A 17 -0.43 -6.58 -8.01
N LEU A 18 -0.54 -7.65 -8.80
CA LEU A 18 -1.18 -8.89 -8.35
C LEU A 18 -0.42 -9.54 -7.20
N TYR A 19 0.91 -9.59 -7.29
CA TYR A 19 1.77 -10.11 -6.23
C TYR A 19 1.58 -9.32 -4.94
N PHE A 20 1.63 -7.98 -5.01
CA PHE A 20 1.48 -7.11 -3.84
C PHE A 20 0.06 -7.18 -3.25
N ALA A 21 -0.97 -7.26 -4.10
CA ALA A 21 -2.36 -7.47 -3.69
C ALA A 21 -2.54 -8.77 -2.91
N ILE A 22 -2.02 -9.88 -3.45
CA ILE A 22 -2.10 -11.19 -2.83
C ILE A 22 -1.29 -11.23 -1.54
N HIS A 23 -0.12 -10.59 -1.50
CA HIS A 23 0.72 -10.51 -0.30
C HIS A 23 -0.05 -9.88 0.87
N TYR A 24 -0.66 -8.71 0.65
CA TYR A 24 -1.46 -8.02 1.66
C TYR A 24 -2.74 -8.79 2.00
N LEU A 25 -3.45 -9.32 1.00
CA LEU A 25 -4.65 -10.13 1.22
C LEU A 25 -4.36 -11.37 2.05
N ALA A 26 -3.29 -12.11 1.74
CA ALA A 26 -2.92 -13.31 2.48
C ALA A 26 -2.60 -12.96 3.94
N SER A 27 -1.86 -11.88 4.17
CA SER A 27 -1.56 -11.38 5.52
C SER A 27 -2.84 -11.01 6.29
N GLY A 28 -3.72 -10.21 5.69
CA GLY A 28 -4.97 -9.79 6.32
C GLY A 28 -5.95 -10.95 6.55
N LEU A 29 -6.17 -11.81 5.54
CA LEU A 29 -7.09 -12.95 5.62
C LEU A 29 -6.61 -14.00 6.64
N ASN A 30 -5.29 -14.21 6.76
CA ASN A 30 -4.76 -15.09 7.79
C ASN A 30 -5.17 -14.63 9.19
N PHE A 31 -5.14 -13.32 9.43
CA PHE A 31 -5.63 -12.77 10.69
C PHE A 31 -7.16 -12.84 10.79
N VAL A 32 -7.90 -12.38 9.77
CA VAL A 32 -9.37 -12.24 9.84
C VAL A 32 -10.09 -13.60 9.93
N ILE A 33 -9.61 -14.62 9.22
CA ILE A 33 -10.26 -15.94 9.15
C ILE A 33 -9.72 -16.87 10.23
N PHE A 34 -8.39 -16.93 10.40
CA PHE A 34 -7.75 -17.92 11.26
C PHE A 34 -7.30 -17.34 12.60
N ASN A 35 -7.49 -16.04 12.85
CA ASN A 35 -6.91 -15.32 14.01
C ASN A 35 -5.40 -15.58 14.15
N PHE A 36 -4.73 -15.83 13.02
CA PHE A 36 -3.32 -16.15 13.02
C PHE A 36 -2.51 -14.86 13.20
N VAL A 37 -1.86 -14.74 14.35
CA VAL A 37 -0.86 -13.71 14.63
C VAL A 37 0.52 -14.38 14.57
N PRO A 38 1.44 -13.91 13.70
CA PRO A 38 2.78 -14.46 13.66
C PRO A 38 3.47 -14.34 15.01
N ASP A 39 4.26 -15.35 15.40
CA ASP A 39 5.06 -15.25 16.61
C ASP A 39 6.19 -14.22 16.42
N PHE A 40 6.15 -13.17 17.23
CA PHE A 40 7.15 -12.10 17.27
C PHE A 40 8.09 -12.20 18.48
N SER A 41 8.05 -13.30 19.24
CA SER A 41 8.95 -13.57 20.38
C SER A 41 10.43 -13.43 20.02
N HIS A 42 10.80 -13.82 18.78
CA HIS A 42 12.15 -13.72 18.24
C HIS A 42 12.44 -12.39 17.52
N ALA A 43 11.50 -11.45 17.48
CA ALA A 43 11.63 -10.19 16.74
C ALA A 43 12.26 -9.05 17.56
N GLY A 44 12.79 -9.33 18.75
CA GLY A 44 13.43 -8.33 19.61
C GLY A 44 12.45 -7.22 20.01
N ARG A 45 12.86 -5.95 19.88
CA ARG A 45 12.03 -4.79 20.25
C ARG A 45 10.73 -4.64 19.43
N VAL A 46 10.64 -5.31 18.29
CA VAL A 46 9.43 -5.32 17.45
C VAL A 46 8.30 -6.11 18.11
N GLY A 47 8.61 -7.17 18.85
CA GLY A 47 7.60 -8.00 19.52
C GLY A 47 6.74 -7.21 20.51
N PRO A 48 7.32 -6.53 21.51
CA PRO A 48 6.57 -5.68 22.44
C PRO A 48 5.78 -4.56 21.77
N TYR A 49 6.32 -3.96 20.70
CA TYR A 49 5.61 -2.94 19.92
C TYR A 49 4.35 -3.50 19.25
N LEU A 50 4.44 -4.67 18.61
CA LEU A 50 3.30 -5.31 17.97
C LEU A 50 2.27 -5.83 18.97
N HIS A 51 2.71 -6.32 20.14
CA HIS A 51 1.80 -6.65 21.24
C HIS A 51 1.04 -5.42 21.72
N ALA A 52 1.72 -4.31 22.01
CA ALA A 52 1.05 -3.07 22.44
C ALA A 52 0.06 -2.55 21.38
N MET A 53 0.40 -2.66 20.09
CA MET A 53 -0.53 -2.33 19.00
C MET A 53 -1.76 -3.24 18.97
N ALA A 54 -1.58 -4.53 19.23
CA ALA A 54 -2.69 -5.49 19.28
C ALA A 54 -3.59 -5.24 20.50
N ASP A 55 -3.02 -4.88 21.64
CA ASP A 55 -3.75 -4.61 22.88
C ASP A 55 -4.69 -3.40 22.73
N ILE A 56 -4.28 -2.37 21.98
CA ILE A 56 -5.11 -1.19 21.70
C ILE A 56 -6.03 -1.35 20.48
N GLY A 57 -6.03 -2.52 19.82
CA GLY A 57 -6.85 -2.77 18.64
C GLY A 57 -6.27 -2.26 17.30
N PHE A 58 -5.11 -1.57 17.32
CA PHE A 58 -4.56 -0.95 16.12
C PHE A 58 -4.00 -1.98 15.13
N TYR A 59 -3.42 -3.08 15.62
CA TYR A 59 -2.97 -4.18 14.76
C TYR A 59 -4.12 -4.76 13.93
N GLN A 60 -5.29 -4.94 14.55
CA GLN A 60 -6.50 -5.49 13.95
C GLN A 60 -7.03 -4.55 12.86
N VAL A 61 -7.03 -3.24 13.13
CA VAL A 61 -7.39 -2.21 12.13
C VAL A 61 -6.49 -2.33 10.90
N ILE A 62 -5.17 -2.49 11.08
CA ILE A 62 -4.24 -2.67 9.96
C ILE A 62 -4.58 -3.95 9.19
N LYS A 63 -4.87 -5.07 9.86
CA LYS A 63 -5.24 -6.32 9.16
C LYS A 63 -6.53 -6.21 8.36
N TYR A 64 -7.54 -5.51 8.88
CA TYR A 64 -8.74 -5.23 8.09
C TYR A 64 -8.44 -4.32 6.90
N LEU A 65 -7.59 -3.31 7.07
CA LEU A 65 -7.14 -2.46 5.96
C LEU A 65 -6.34 -3.26 4.91
N GLU A 66 -5.46 -4.18 5.31
CA GLU A 66 -4.72 -5.04 4.38
C GLU A 66 -5.67 -5.85 3.48
N VAL A 67 -6.78 -6.37 4.04
CA VAL A 67 -7.81 -7.05 3.26
C VAL A 67 -8.48 -6.09 2.28
N VAL A 68 -8.99 -4.95 2.75
CA VAL A 68 -9.71 -3.98 1.90
C VAL A 68 -8.82 -3.47 0.77
N LEU A 69 -7.62 -3.00 1.10
CA LEU A 69 -6.67 -2.43 0.14
C LEU A 69 -6.15 -3.50 -0.81
N GLY A 70 -5.88 -4.71 -0.33
CA GLY A 70 -5.45 -5.82 -1.17
C GLY A 70 -6.54 -6.25 -2.15
N THR A 71 -7.81 -6.26 -1.73
CA THR A 71 -8.98 -6.46 -2.62
C THR A 71 -9.08 -5.35 -3.66
N MET A 72 -8.88 -4.09 -3.26
CA MET A 72 -8.85 -2.94 -4.18
C MET A 72 -7.78 -3.10 -5.26
N LEU A 73 -6.54 -3.48 -4.89
CA LEU A 73 -5.48 -3.74 -5.87
C LEU A 73 -5.79 -4.93 -6.78
N LEU A 74 -6.36 -6.00 -6.22
CA LEU A 74 -6.70 -7.22 -6.96
C LEU A 74 -7.73 -6.94 -8.06
N PHE A 75 -8.80 -6.23 -7.73
CA PHE A 75 -9.88 -5.87 -8.68
C PHE A 75 -9.63 -4.57 -9.43
N ASN A 76 -8.43 -3.97 -9.31
CA ASN A 76 -8.09 -2.70 -9.94
C ASN A 76 -9.03 -1.54 -9.57
N LEU A 77 -9.57 -1.55 -8.34
CA LEU A 77 -10.48 -0.55 -7.82
C LEU A 77 -9.69 0.53 -7.06
N ALA A 78 -9.77 1.79 -7.51
CA ALA A 78 -9.11 2.94 -6.85
C ALA A 78 -7.63 2.69 -6.48
N VAL A 79 -6.88 2.05 -7.38
CA VAL A 79 -5.49 1.62 -7.14
C VAL A 79 -4.59 2.74 -6.61
N PRO A 80 -4.62 3.97 -7.14
CA PRO A 80 -3.74 5.03 -6.63
C PRO A 80 -3.99 5.36 -5.15
N LEU A 81 -5.25 5.39 -4.74
CA LEU A 81 -5.62 5.61 -3.34
C LEU A 81 -5.13 4.46 -2.47
N ALA A 82 -5.35 3.23 -2.90
CA ALA A 82 -4.96 2.07 -2.13
C ALA A 82 -3.44 1.99 -1.92
N LEU A 83 -2.64 2.30 -2.94
CA LEU A 83 -1.18 2.36 -2.85
C LEU A 83 -0.68 3.43 -1.87
N ILE A 84 -1.34 4.60 -1.81
CA ILE A 84 -1.00 5.66 -0.84
C ILE A 84 -1.24 5.19 0.59
N VAL A 85 -2.40 4.57 0.86
CA VAL A 85 -2.70 4.07 2.20
C VAL A 85 -1.76 2.92 2.58
N MET A 86 -1.49 2.01 1.65
CA MET A 86 -0.50 0.93 1.83
C MET A 86 0.90 1.49 2.09
N ALA A 87 1.29 2.61 1.47
CA ALA A 87 2.60 3.23 1.71
C ALA A 87 2.81 3.59 3.18
N GLY A 88 1.77 4.04 3.90
CA GLY A 88 1.84 4.27 5.34
C GLY A 88 2.15 3.00 6.12
N ILE A 89 1.52 1.88 5.76
CA ILE A 89 1.78 0.55 6.35
C ILE A 89 3.20 0.09 6.01
N SER A 90 3.59 0.15 4.73
CA SER A 90 4.92 -0.22 4.25
C SER A 90 6.02 0.57 4.95
N VAL A 91 5.85 1.88 5.18
CA VAL A 91 6.86 2.70 5.91
C VAL A 91 7.09 2.16 7.32
N THR A 92 6.02 1.79 8.05
CA THR A 92 6.16 1.18 9.37
C THR A 92 6.88 -0.17 9.27
N ILE A 93 6.51 -1.03 8.32
CA ILE A 93 7.17 -2.34 8.12
C ILE A 93 8.66 -2.15 7.80
N ILE A 94 8.99 -1.25 6.87
CA ILE A 94 10.37 -0.92 6.48
C ILE A 94 11.17 -0.44 7.68
N TYR A 95 10.61 0.48 8.47
CA TYR A 95 11.29 1.02 9.64
C TYR A 95 11.62 -0.09 10.66
N LEU A 96 10.62 -0.90 11.02
CA LEU A 96 10.78 -1.98 11.98
C LEU A 96 11.76 -3.05 11.48
N ASN A 97 11.68 -3.42 10.21
CA ASN A 97 12.44 -4.51 9.65
C ASN A 97 13.88 -4.15 9.29
N LEU A 98 14.14 -2.92 8.82
CA LEU A 98 15.48 -2.50 8.42
C LEU A 98 16.28 -1.90 9.58
N PHE A 99 15.62 -1.19 10.51
CA PHE A 99 16.32 -0.42 11.54
C PHE A 99 16.19 -1.00 12.95
N ILE A 100 15.07 -1.66 13.28
CA ILE A 100 14.82 -2.12 14.66
C ILE A 100 15.24 -3.57 14.87
N SER A 101 14.89 -4.46 13.94
CA SER A 101 15.17 -5.90 14.05
C SER A 101 15.57 -6.52 12.70
N PRO A 102 16.81 -6.25 12.23
CA PRO A 102 17.29 -6.67 10.92
C PRO A 102 17.70 -8.15 10.88
N ALA A 103 16.84 -9.04 11.36
CA ALA A 103 17.03 -10.48 11.12
C ALA A 103 16.90 -10.76 9.60
N PRO A 104 17.55 -11.80 9.04
CA PRO A 104 17.58 -12.03 7.59
C PRO A 104 16.19 -12.04 6.92
N ARG A 105 15.21 -12.67 7.57
CA ARG A 105 13.81 -12.69 7.11
C ARG A 105 13.18 -11.29 7.10
N GLN A 106 13.47 -10.48 8.12
CA GLN A 106 12.91 -9.13 8.24
C GLN A 106 13.54 -8.20 7.23
N LEU A 107 14.86 -8.26 7.03
CA LEU A 107 15.55 -7.49 5.99
C LEU A 107 14.96 -7.76 4.61
N PHE A 108 14.73 -9.02 4.27
CA PHE A 108 14.09 -9.40 3.02
C PHE A 108 12.68 -8.80 2.91
N THR A 109 11.86 -8.95 3.95
CA THR A 109 10.48 -8.45 3.96
C THR A 109 10.43 -6.92 3.87
N GLY A 110 11.27 -6.20 4.62
CA GLY A 110 11.35 -4.74 4.58
C GLY A 110 11.80 -4.20 3.23
N LEU A 111 12.81 -4.82 2.61
CA LEU A 111 13.24 -4.46 1.26
C LEU A 111 12.18 -4.79 0.22
N GLN A 112 11.53 -5.93 0.33
CA GLN A 112 10.42 -6.32 -0.54
C GLN A 112 9.30 -5.28 -0.50
N GLU A 113 8.86 -4.86 0.69
CA GLU A 113 7.83 -3.83 0.85
C GLU A 113 8.24 -2.49 0.22
N LEU A 114 9.47 -2.04 0.47
CA LEU A 114 10.01 -0.81 -0.12
C LEU A 114 10.00 -0.86 -1.65
N LEU A 115 10.50 -1.95 -2.22
CA LEU A 115 10.64 -2.11 -3.66
C LEU A 115 9.28 -2.24 -4.34
N LEU A 116 8.35 -3.03 -3.80
CA LEU A 116 7.04 -3.26 -4.40
C LEU A 116 6.15 -2.02 -4.30
N ASN A 117 6.02 -1.45 -3.10
CA ASN A 117 5.20 -0.26 -2.90
C ASN A 117 5.79 0.92 -3.69
N GLY A 118 7.10 1.14 -3.61
CA GLY A 118 7.80 2.19 -4.36
C GLY A 118 7.68 2.04 -5.87
N ALA A 119 7.92 0.84 -6.41
CA ALA A 119 7.80 0.59 -7.86
C ALA A 119 6.36 0.79 -8.35
N LEU A 120 5.35 0.36 -7.59
CA LEU A 120 3.95 0.56 -7.94
C LEU A 120 3.55 2.05 -7.84
N LEU A 121 3.98 2.77 -6.80
CA LEU A 121 3.77 4.22 -6.72
C LEU A 121 4.37 4.96 -7.92
N LEU A 122 5.56 4.57 -8.37
CA LEU A 122 6.18 5.13 -9.56
C LEU A 122 5.45 4.74 -10.84
N ALA A 123 5.01 3.47 -10.97
CA ALA A 123 4.26 3.00 -12.13
C ALA A 123 2.92 3.72 -12.29
N TYR A 124 2.26 4.06 -11.17
CA TYR A 124 1.04 4.86 -11.13
C TYR A 124 1.33 6.38 -10.98
N GLY A 125 2.60 6.77 -11.11
CA GLY A 125 3.14 8.14 -10.93
C GLY A 125 2.37 9.24 -11.66
N GLY A 126 1.90 8.94 -12.88
CA GLY A 126 1.11 9.87 -13.69
C GLY A 126 -0.16 10.35 -13.00
N TYR A 127 -0.82 9.49 -12.23
CA TYR A 127 -2.02 9.84 -11.45
C TYR A 127 -1.67 10.70 -10.23
N TYR A 128 -0.44 10.61 -9.72
CA TYR A 128 0.01 11.39 -8.56
C TYR A 128 0.59 12.76 -8.91
N ALA A 129 0.81 13.06 -10.18
CA ALA A 129 1.48 14.28 -10.62
C ALA A 129 0.87 15.57 -10.03
N ASN A 130 -0.44 15.59 -9.82
CA ASN A 130 -1.12 16.73 -9.20
C ASN A 130 -0.88 16.84 -7.68
N PHE A 131 -0.61 15.75 -6.97
CA PHE A 131 -0.26 15.76 -5.54
C PHE A 131 1.14 16.31 -5.29
N CYS A 132 2.07 16.13 -6.24
CA CYS A 132 3.46 16.59 -6.10
C CYS A 132 3.65 18.09 -6.42
N ARG A 133 2.56 18.86 -6.56
CA ARG A 133 2.65 20.31 -6.81
C ARG A 133 3.08 21.04 -5.54
N VAL A 134 4.20 21.75 -5.60
CA VAL A 134 4.78 22.50 -4.47
C VAL A 134 3.86 23.64 -3.98
N LYS A 135 3.05 24.22 -4.86
CA LYS A 135 2.08 25.27 -4.52
C LYS A 135 0.68 24.84 -4.94
N THR A 136 -0.16 24.54 -3.96
CA THR A 136 -1.59 24.25 -4.15
C THR A 136 -2.42 25.33 -3.47
N ARG A 137 -3.53 25.71 -4.09
CA ARG A 137 -4.57 26.52 -3.44
C ARG A 137 -5.60 25.56 -2.85
N PRO A 138 -6.19 25.84 -1.68
CA PRO A 138 -7.25 25.01 -1.14
C PRO A 138 -8.40 24.99 -2.14
N LEU A 139 -8.80 23.80 -2.55
CA LEU A 139 -9.96 23.56 -3.39
C LEU A 139 -10.84 22.57 -2.62
N TRP A 140 -12.11 22.91 -2.43
CA TRP A 140 -13.02 21.98 -1.78
C TRP A 140 -13.17 20.73 -2.64
N PHE A 141 -13.32 19.59 -1.96
CA PHE A 141 -13.47 18.31 -2.62
C PHE A 141 -14.59 18.33 -3.68
N TRP A 142 -15.74 18.91 -3.33
CA TRP A 142 -16.91 19.03 -4.21
C TRP A 142 -16.62 19.87 -5.47
N ASP A 143 -15.85 20.95 -5.33
CA ASP A 143 -15.47 21.82 -6.45
C ASP A 143 -14.55 21.07 -7.41
N GLY A 144 -13.59 20.31 -6.89
CA GLY A 144 -12.68 19.48 -7.68
C GLY A 144 -13.41 18.38 -8.47
N VAL A 145 -14.37 17.69 -7.84
CA VAL A 145 -15.20 16.67 -8.50
C VAL A 145 -16.02 17.28 -9.64
N SER A 146 -16.61 18.46 -9.42
CA SER A 146 -17.40 19.16 -10.44
C SER A 146 -16.56 19.64 -11.64
N HIS A 147 -15.28 19.96 -11.42
CA HIS A 147 -14.35 20.33 -12.48
C HIS A 147 -13.92 19.12 -13.32
N ALA A 148 -13.67 17.97 -12.69
CA ALA A 148 -13.31 16.74 -13.40
C ALA A 148 -14.45 16.25 -14.29
N SER A 149 -15.69 16.24 -13.77
CA SER A 149 -16.86 15.76 -14.53
C SER A 149 -17.15 16.58 -15.79
N ARG A 150 -16.87 17.89 -15.77
CA ARG A 150 -17.05 18.80 -16.92
C ARG A 150 -15.97 18.66 -18.00
N ALA A 151 -14.77 18.20 -17.64
CA ALA A 151 -13.71 17.94 -18.61
C ALA A 151 -14.01 16.67 -19.42
N GLU A 152 -14.59 15.67 -18.77
CA GLU A 152 -14.98 14.38 -19.39
C GLU A 152 -16.17 14.52 -20.37
N THR A 153 -17.05 15.51 -20.19
CA THR A 153 -18.19 15.73 -21.10
C THR A 153 -17.83 16.48 -22.40
N ARG A 154 -16.56 16.90 -22.54
CA ARG A 154 -16.08 17.68 -23.69
C ARG A 154 -15.16 16.89 -24.63
N GLU A 155 -14.91 15.62 -24.33
CA GLU A 155 -14.28 14.63 -25.22
C GLU A 155 -15.35 13.75 -25.88
#